data_AF-A0A1E3YXX1-F1
#
_entry.id   AF-A0A1E3YXX1-F1
#
_cell.length_a   1.000
_cell.length_b   1.000
_cell.length_c   1.000
_cell.angle_alpha   90.00
_cell.angle_beta   90.00
_cell.angle_gamma   90.00
#
_symmetry.space_group_name_H-M   'P 1'
#
loop_
_entity.id
_entity.type
_entity.pdbx_description
1 polymer ?
#
loop_
_entity_poly.entity_id
_entity_poly.type
_entity_poly.pdbx_seq_one_letter_code
_entity_poly.pdbx_strand_id
1 'polypeptide(L)'
;MPLVNIRLARRELPTTAAQKAALIAGVTQLMQQVLDKRPESVTVIIDEVDPENWGQGGEPVTVIRQRPVTVIRQRSKGPAQA
;
A
#
# COMPACT_ATOMS: atom_id res chain seq x y z
N MET A 1 11.61 15.67 -11.58
CA MET A 1 12.17 14.31 -11.51
C MET A 1 11.67 13.65 -10.24
N PRO A 2 10.48 13.03 -10.26
CA PRO A 2 9.92 12.35 -9.10
C PRO A 2 10.65 11.04 -8.79
N LEU A 3 10.89 10.75 -7.52
CA LEU A 3 11.27 9.42 -7.04
C LEU A 3 10.15 8.90 -6.14
N VAL A 4 9.64 7.71 -6.47
CA VAL A 4 8.61 7.03 -5.68
C VAL A 4 9.17 5.71 -5.19
N ASN A 5 9.16 5.51 -3.88
CA ASN A 5 9.56 4.25 -3.27
C ASN A 5 8.33 3.53 -2.71
N ILE A 6 8.02 2.38 -3.29
CA ILE A 6 6.96 1.50 -2.85
C ILE A 6 7.59 0.45 -1.95
N ARG A 7 7.25 0.45 -0.67
CA ARG A 7 7.71 -0.57 0.26
C ARG A 7 6.54 -1.47 0.64
N LEU A 8 6.70 -2.77 0.42
CA LEU A 8 5.69 -3.79 0.66
C LEU A 8 6.24 -4.80 1.66
N ALA A 9 5.49 -5.12 2.72
CA ALA A 9 5.83 -6.27 3.57
C ALA A 9 5.56 -7.56 2.79
N ARG A 10 6.57 -8.45 2.71
CA ARG A 10 6.47 -9.75 2.04
C ARG A 10 5.26 -10.54 2.55
N ARG A 11 4.68 -11.35 1.66
CA ARG A 11 3.54 -12.22 1.92
C ARG A 11 3.90 -13.64 1.52
N GLU A 12 3.07 -14.60 1.93
CA GLU A 12 3.23 -16.01 1.54
C GLU A 12 3.25 -16.20 0.03
N LEU A 13 2.35 -15.52 -0.68
CA LEU A 13 2.43 -15.36 -2.13
C LEU A 13 3.19 -14.06 -2.45
N PRO A 14 4.42 -14.13 -3.01
CA PRO A 14 5.19 -12.94 -3.35
C PRO A 14 4.53 -12.10 -4.44
N THR A 15 4.89 -10.82 -4.51
CA THR A 15 4.45 -9.95 -5.59
C THR A 15 5.09 -10.41 -6.90
N THR A 16 4.28 -10.75 -7.90
CA THR A 16 4.80 -11.28 -9.17
C THR A 16 5.50 -10.18 -9.98
N ALA A 17 6.36 -10.58 -10.92
CA ALA A 17 6.99 -9.63 -11.84
C ALA A 17 5.97 -8.79 -12.62
N ALA A 18 4.86 -9.42 -13.06
CA ALA A 18 3.78 -8.72 -13.76
C ALA A 18 3.08 -7.68 -12.88
N GLN A 19 2.83 -7.99 -11.60
CA GLN A 19 2.27 -7.04 -10.64
C GLN A 19 3.23 -5.88 -10.36
N LYS A 20 4.53 -6.15 -10.19
CA LYS A 20 5.56 -5.11 -10.02
C LYS A 20 5.61 -4.20 -11.24
N ALA A 21 5.58 -4.75 -12.45
CA ALA A 21 5.53 -3.97 -13.70
C ALA A 21 4.28 -3.08 -13.77
N ALA A 22 3.11 -3.61 -13.40
CA ALA A 22 1.87 -2.84 -13.34
C ALA A 22 1.93 -1.69 -12.32
N LEU A 23 2.53 -1.92 -11.13
CA LEU A 23 2.73 -0.87 -10.13
C LEU A 23 3.64 0.26 -10.64
N ILE A 24 4.75 -0.10 -11.29
CA ILE A 24 5.69 0.88 -11.87
C ILE A 24 4.97 1.72 -12.94
N ALA A 25 4.26 1.07 -13.87
CA ALA A 25 3.52 1.76 -14.93
C ALA A 25 2.44 2.69 -14.36
N GLY A 26 1.64 2.19 -13.41
CA GLY A 26 0.55 2.96 -12.79
C GLY A 26 1.05 4.19 -12.02
N VAL A 27 2.14 4.05 -11.25
CA VAL A 27 2.74 5.19 -10.53
C VAL A 27 3.30 6.23 -11.51
N THR A 28 4.02 5.79 -12.55
CA THR A 28 4.53 6.71 -13.57
C THR A 28 3.41 7.47 -14.26
N GLN A 29 2.32 6.79 -14.62
CA GLN A 29 1.13 7.42 -15.20
C GLN A 29 0.49 8.42 -14.23
N LEU A 30 0.38 8.08 -12.94
CA LEU A 30 -0.15 9.00 -11.93
C LEU A 30 0.68 10.28 -11.83
N MET A 31 2.01 10.17 -11.85
CA MET A 31 2.90 11.33 -11.81
C MET A 31 2.73 12.23 -13.04
N GLN A 32 2.52 11.63 -14.21
CA GLN A 32 2.19 12.38 -15.42
C GLN A 32 0.85 13.11 -15.27
N GLN A 33 -0.20 12.41 -14.84
CA GLN A 33 -1.56 12.97 -14.76
C GLN A 33 -1.72 14.08 -13.73
N VAL A 34 -1.08 13.97 -12.57
CA VAL A 34 -1.28 14.91 -11.45
C VAL A 34 -0.29 16.06 -11.47
N LEU A 35 0.97 15.80 -11.85
CA LEU A 35 2.07 16.77 -11.73
C LEU A 35 2.64 17.21 -13.08
N ASP A 36 2.04 16.77 -14.19
CA ASP A 36 2.48 17.03 -15.57
C ASP A 36 3.98 16.75 -15.77
N LYS A 37 4.42 15.59 -15.28
CA LYS A 37 5.82 15.14 -15.43
C LYS A 37 5.97 14.22 -16.62
N ARG A 38 7.12 14.37 -17.30
CA ARG A 38 7.49 13.45 -18.37
C ARG A 38 7.81 12.07 -17.78
N PRO A 39 7.24 10.96 -18.31
CA PRO A 39 7.43 9.61 -17.80
C PRO A 39 8.89 9.21 -17.61
N GLU A 40 9.77 9.61 -18.52
CA GLU A 40 11.22 9.28 -18.48
C GLU A 40 11.93 9.90 -17.27
N SER A 41 11.33 10.92 -16.64
CA SER A 41 11.88 11.58 -15.46
C SER A 41 11.38 11.01 -14.13
N VAL A 42 10.53 9.97 -14.17
CA VAL A 42 9.96 9.32 -13.00
C VAL A 42 10.76 8.06 -12.69
N THR A 43 11.24 7.94 -11.46
CA THR A 43 11.91 6.74 -10.95
C THR A 43 11.02 6.05 -9.92
N VAL A 44 10.80 4.74 -10.09
CA VAL A 44 10.03 3.92 -9.15
C VAL A 44 10.91 2.79 -8.63
N ILE A 45 11.00 2.65 -7.31
CA ILE A 45 11.74 1.59 -6.62
C ILE A 45 10.73 0.78 -5.80
N ILE A 46 10.77 -0.55 -5.92
CA ILE A 46 9.92 -1.46 -5.13
C ILE A 46 10.80 -2.27 -4.18
N ASP A 47 10.57 -2.11 -2.88
CA ASP A 47 11.26 -2.88 -1.83
C ASP A 47 10.29 -3.87 -1.17
N GLU A 48 10.67 -5.14 -1.16
CA GLU A 48 9.95 -6.20 -0.46
C GLU A 48 10.61 -6.48 0.90
N VAL A 49 10.03 -5.89 1.95
CA VAL A 49 10.56 -5.89 3.31
C VAL A 49 10.11 -7.15 4.05
N ASP A 50 10.98 -7.72 4.87
CA ASP A 50 10.61 -8.79 5.79
C ASP A 50 9.48 -8.33 6.73
N PRO A 51 8.39 -9.08 6.90
CA PRO A 51 7.28 -8.65 7.76
C PRO A 51 7.67 -8.54 9.25
N GLU A 52 8.75 -9.19 9.71
CA GLU A 52 9.31 -8.97 11.06
C GLU A 52 9.97 -7.60 11.19
N ASN A 53 10.47 -7.05 10.09
CA ASN A 53 11.07 -5.71 10.02
C ASN A 53 10.05 -4.62 9.68
N TRP A 54 8.76 -4.94 9.71
CA TRP A 54 7.67 -4.00 9.43
C TRP A 54 6.68 -3.98 10.60
N GLY A 55 6.62 -2.87 11.33
CA GLY A 55 5.74 -2.71 12.49
C GLY A 55 4.55 -1.77 12.22
N GLN A 56 3.40 -2.06 12.82
CA GLN A 56 2.25 -1.16 12.88
C GLN A 56 1.64 -1.19 14.29
N GLY A 57 1.41 -0.01 14.89
CA GLY A 57 0.88 0.06 16.26
C GLY A 57 1.81 -0.54 17.34
N GLY A 58 3.11 -0.65 17.06
CA GLY A 58 4.10 -1.21 17.99
C GLY A 58 4.36 -2.71 17.84
N GLU A 59 3.76 -3.38 16.86
CA GLU A 59 3.89 -4.83 16.68
C GLU A 59 4.30 -5.20 15.25
N PRO A 60 5.07 -6.29 15.05
CA PRO A 60 5.36 -6.83 13.73
C PRO A 60 4.10 -7.19 12.95
N VAL A 61 4.13 -7.01 11.63
CA VAL A 61 2.97 -7.29 10.77
C VAL A 61 2.59 -8.77 10.76
N THR A 62 3.52 -9.67 11.03
CA THR A 62 3.22 -11.10 11.24
C THR A 62 2.25 -11.31 12.40
N VAL A 63 2.48 -10.68 13.54
CA VAL A 63 1.58 -10.71 14.72
C VAL A 63 0.23 -10.11 14.38
N ILE A 64 0.21 -8.98 13.68
CA ILE A 64 -1.04 -8.28 13.32
C ILE A 64 -1.90 -9.15 12.40
N ARG A 65 -1.30 -9.83 11.42
CA ARG A 65 -2.02 -10.68 10.45
C ARG A 65 -2.67 -11.91 11.08
N GLN A 66 -2.24 -12.32 12.27
CA GLN A 66 -2.84 -13.43 13.01
C GLN A 66 -4.12 -13.02 13.77
N ARG A 67 -4.38 -11.72 13.90
CA ARG A 67 -5.56 -11.24 14.65
C ARG A 67 -6.85 -11.50 13.86
N PRO A 68 -7.92 -11.93 14.54
CA PRO A 68 -9.23 -12.03 13.90
C PRO A 68 -9.68 -10.62 13.47
N VAL A 69 -10.06 -10.49 12.20
CA VAL A 69 -10.60 -9.24 11.67
C VAL A 69 -11.89 -8.91 12.42
N THR A 70 -11.80 -7.98 13.37
CA THR A 70 -12.99 -7.52 14.10
C THR A 70 -13.71 -6.54 13.20
N VAL A 71 -14.79 -7.00 12.56
CA VAL A 71 -15.68 -6.11 11.79
C VAL A 71 -16.43 -5.24 12.80
N ILE A 72 -15.98 -3.99 12.94
CA ILE A 72 -16.72 -3.00 13.73
C ILE A 72 -18.01 -2.70 12.96
N ARG A 73 -19.13 -3.30 13.40
CA ARG A 73 -20.47 -2.85 12.99
C ARG A 73 -20.64 -1.42 13.49
N GLN A 74 -20.47 -0.44 12.61
CA GLN A 74 -20.86 0.93 12.91
C GLN A 74 -22.36 0.92 13.25
N ARG A 75 -22.70 1.19 14.51
CA ARG A 75 -24.07 1.55 14.87
C ARG A 75 -24.35 2.89 14.23
N SER A 76 -25.15 2.91 13.17
CA SER A 76 -25.76 4.13 12.66
C SER A 76 -26.59 4.75 13.78
N LYS A 77 -26.11 5.85 14.36
CA LYS A 77 -26.99 6.78 15.07
C LYS A 77 -27.89 7.40 13.99
N GLY A 78 -29.11 6.88 13.85
CA GLY A 78 -30.19 7.60 13.16
C GLY A 78 -30.53 8.88 13.92
N PRO A 79 -30.97 9.94 13.23
CA PRO A 79 -31.25 11.22 13.88
C PRO A 79 -32.41 11.06 14.85
N ALA A 80 -32.29 11.74 15.99
CA ALA A 80 -33.38 11.93 16.94
C ALA A 80 -34.62 12.44 16.18
N GLN A 81 -35.75 11.74 16.36
CA GLN A 81 -37.08 12.23 15.99
C GLN A 81 -37.93 12.33 17.25
N ALA A 82 -38.76 13.37 17.23
CA ALA A 82 -39.74 13.86 18.21
C ALA A 82 -39.20 14.89 19.21
#